data_AF-A0A0F9G6K0-F1
#
_entry.id   AF-A0A0F9G6K0-F1
#
_cell.length_a   1.000
_cell.length_b   1.000
_cell.length_c   1.000
_cell.angle_alpha   90.00
_cell.angle_beta   90.00
_cell.angle_gamma   90.00
#
_symmetry.space_group_name_H-M   'P 1'
#
loop_
_entity.id
_entity.type
_entity.pdbx_description
1 polymer ?
#
loop_
_entity_poly.entity_id
_entity_poly.type
_entity_poly.pdbx_seq_one_letter_code
_entity_poly.pdbx_strand_id
1 'polypeptide(L)'
;FRKGDPEKEGKRAITATARRNHGLLGRNEIPDLPRDDDVVTEEDLSIYVAALARNGFYGPSSWYMNHLVNAEYAQKSQNGGYLDMPVLFLAAQYDSVCECTHSRLAEPMRTYCRKLTEETIRSGHWMAQERPVEVNAALVKWLATEVTGEWPRPR
;
A
#
# COMPACT_ATOMS: atom_id res chain seq x y z
N PHE A 1 8.52 -6.88 -7.15
CA PHE A 1 8.45 -7.16 -5.70
C PHE A 1 9.84 -6.99 -5.13
N ARG A 2 9.99 -6.16 -4.09
CA ARG A 2 11.27 -5.89 -3.42
C ARG A 2 11.01 -5.66 -1.94
N LYS A 3 11.86 -6.23 -1.08
CA LYS A 3 11.77 -6.02 0.36
C LYS A 3 12.12 -4.58 0.73
N GLY A 4 11.72 -4.18 1.93
CA GLY A 4 12.13 -2.94 2.54
C GLY A 4 13.65 -2.85 2.67
N ASP A 5 14.16 -1.65 2.43
CA ASP A 5 15.57 -1.32 2.59
C ASP A 5 15.67 -0.21 3.65
N PRO A 6 16.19 -0.50 4.86
CA PRO A 6 16.33 0.50 5.91
C PRO A 6 17.12 1.73 5.47
N GLU A 7 18.06 1.58 4.53
CA GLU A 7 18.83 2.71 4.01
C GLU A 7 17.98 3.66 3.15
N LYS A 8 16.75 3.28 2.78
CA LYS A 8 15.82 4.14 2.02
C LYS A 8 14.81 4.86 2.90
N GLU A 9 14.81 4.61 4.20
CA GLU A 9 13.92 5.28 5.14
C GLU A 9 14.08 6.82 5.05
N GLY A 10 12.97 7.53 4.95
CA GLY A 10 12.94 8.99 4.81
C GLY A 10 13.51 9.53 3.47
N LYS A 11 13.96 8.66 2.56
CA LYS A 11 14.43 9.06 1.24
C LYS A 11 13.27 9.11 0.24
N ARG A 12 13.41 9.97 -0.76
CA ARG A 12 12.41 10.09 -1.84
C ARG A 12 12.33 8.78 -2.62
N ALA A 13 11.11 8.32 -2.92
CA ALA A 13 10.90 7.21 -3.85
C ALA A 13 11.51 7.52 -5.22
N ILE A 14 12.05 6.49 -5.87
CA ILE A 14 12.57 6.58 -7.25
C ILE A 14 11.50 7.09 -8.22
N THR A 15 10.23 6.74 -7.97
CA THR A 15 9.07 7.07 -8.78
C THR A 15 8.64 8.54 -8.64
N ALA A 16 9.07 9.25 -7.59
CA ALA A 16 8.73 10.65 -7.35
C ALA A 16 9.24 11.60 -8.45
N THR A 17 10.15 11.12 -9.30
CA THR A 17 10.75 11.89 -10.40
C THR A 17 10.29 11.44 -11.78
N ALA A 18 9.34 10.49 -11.85
CA ALA A 18 8.92 9.84 -13.09
C ALA A 18 8.44 10.83 -14.17
N ARG A 19 7.66 11.85 -13.77
CA ARG A 19 7.17 12.88 -14.71
C ARG A 19 8.32 13.70 -15.31
N ARG A 20 9.26 14.12 -14.46
CA ARG A 20 10.44 14.91 -14.90
C ARG A 20 11.34 14.09 -15.81
N ASN A 21 11.48 12.79 -15.52
CA ASN A 21 12.38 11.91 -16.26
C ASN A 21 11.67 11.20 -17.43
N HIS A 22 10.43 11.57 -17.77
CA HIS A 22 9.63 10.97 -18.84
C HIS A 22 9.49 9.44 -18.76
N GLY A 23 9.46 8.88 -17.54
CA GLY A 23 9.35 7.44 -17.33
C GLY A 23 9.63 7.05 -15.87
N LEU A 24 9.09 5.91 -15.43
CA LEU A 24 9.14 5.45 -14.03
C LEU A 24 10.57 5.35 -13.47
N LEU A 25 11.51 4.98 -14.33
CA LEU A 25 12.93 4.79 -14.00
C LEU A 25 13.85 5.77 -14.74
N GLY A 26 13.29 6.78 -15.39
CA GLY A 26 14.04 7.72 -16.23
C GLY A 26 14.71 7.10 -17.46
N ARG A 27 14.15 5.99 -17.95
CA ARG A 27 14.58 5.25 -19.14
C ARG A 27 13.37 4.61 -19.80
N ASN A 28 13.50 4.32 -21.10
CA ASN A 28 12.46 3.68 -21.90
C ASN A 28 12.34 2.17 -21.65
N GLU A 29 13.39 1.55 -21.10
CA GLU A 29 13.45 0.12 -20.84
C GLU A 29 13.31 -0.18 -19.34
N ILE A 30 12.55 -1.22 -19.00
CA ILE A 30 12.49 -1.74 -17.64
C ILE A 30 13.68 -2.70 -17.48
N PRO A 31 14.57 -2.48 -16.49
CA PRO A 31 15.70 -3.36 -16.26
C PRO A 31 15.21 -4.74 -15.85
N ASP A 32 15.89 -5.77 -16.33
CA ASP A 32 15.77 -7.08 -15.71
C ASP A 32 16.43 -7.02 -14.33
N LEU A 33 15.70 -7.46 -13.32
CA LEU A 33 16.05 -7.34 -11.92
C LEU A 33 15.86 -8.72 -11.29
N PRO A 34 16.85 -9.23 -10.52
CA PRO A 34 16.73 -10.54 -9.91
C PRO A 34 15.51 -10.58 -9.00
N ARG A 35 14.79 -11.71 -8.95
CA ARG A 35 13.69 -11.93 -8.01
C ARG A 35 14.16 -11.66 -6.57
N ASP A 36 13.25 -11.17 -5.75
CA ASP A 36 13.49 -10.98 -4.32
C ASP A 36 12.77 -12.08 -3.57
N ASP A 37 13.52 -13.13 -3.24
CA ASP A 37 13.01 -14.38 -2.67
C ASP A 37 12.42 -14.18 -1.27
N ASP A 38 12.76 -13.07 -0.59
CA ASP A 38 12.18 -12.69 0.70
C ASP A 38 10.75 -12.15 0.58
N VAL A 39 10.30 -11.82 -0.64
CA VAL A 39 8.97 -11.22 -0.90
C VAL A 39 8.14 -12.06 -1.86
N VAL A 40 8.74 -12.69 -2.86
CA VAL A 40 7.98 -13.43 -3.86
C VAL A 40 8.72 -14.71 -4.22
N THR A 41 8.05 -15.84 -4.06
CA THR A 41 8.59 -17.14 -4.49
C THR A 41 8.55 -17.25 -6.02
N GLU A 42 9.24 -18.25 -6.57
CA GLU A 42 9.16 -18.53 -8.01
C GLU A 42 7.73 -18.91 -8.43
N GLU A 43 7.04 -19.68 -7.59
CA GLU A 43 5.65 -20.08 -7.82
C GLU A 43 4.73 -18.85 -7.86
N ASP A 44 4.83 -17.96 -6.86
CA ASP A 44 4.05 -16.72 -6.82
C ASP A 44 4.32 -15.85 -8.07
N LEU A 45 5.59 -15.71 -8.44
CA LEU A 45 5.96 -14.94 -9.63
C LEU A 45 5.34 -15.53 -10.89
N SER A 46 5.37 -16.86 -11.04
CA SER A 46 4.76 -17.55 -12.18
C SER A 46 3.25 -17.28 -12.28
N ILE A 47 2.54 -17.21 -11.14
CA ILE A 47 1.12 -16.88 -11.08
C ILE A 47 0.87 -15.45 -11.56
N TYR A 48 1.65 -14.48 -11.07
CA TYR A 48 1.54 -13.08 -11.51
C TYR A 48 1.83 -12.92 -13.00
N VAL A 49 2.88 -13.57 -13.50
CA VAL A 49 3.24 -13.56 -14.92
C VAL A 49 2.11 -14.16 -15.76
N ALA A 50 1.58 -15.33 -15.37
CA ALA A 50 0.49 -15.96 -16.10
C ALA A 50 -0.78 -15.08 -16.13
N ALA A 51 -1.11 -14.40 -15.04
CA ALA A 51 -2.26 -13.49 -14.99
C ALA A 51 -2.06 -12.26 -15.89
N LEU A 52 -0.89 -11.63 -15.83
CA LEU A 52 -0.57 -10.44 -16.64
C LEU A 52 -0.39 -10.78 -18.12
N ALA A 53 0.12 -11.97 -18.46
CA ALA A 53 0.22 -12.42 -19.85
C ALA A 53 -1.16 -12.63 -20.49
N ARG A 54 -2.15 -13.11 -19.70
CA ARG A 54 -3.53 -13.28 -20.18
C ARG A 54 -4.30 -11.96 -20.28
N ASN A 55 -4.15 -11.08 -19.30
CA ASN A 55 -5.02 -9.90 -19.14
C ASN A 55 -4.37 -8.58 -19.61
N GLY A 56 -3.04 -8.56 -19.75
CA GLY A 56 -2.26 -7.36 -20.00
C GLY A 56 -2.27 -6.36 -18.82
N PHE A 57 -1.68 -5.19 -19.05
CA PHE A 57 -1.57 -4.11 -18.06
C PHE A 57 -2.66 -3.04 -18.21
N TYR A 58 -3.45 -3.05 -19.29
CA TYR A 58 -4.40 -1.97 -19.58
C TYR A 58 -5.40 -1.73 -18.44
N GLY A 59 -6.03 -2.79 -17.94
CA GLY A 59 -6.99 -2.70 -16.83
C GLY A 59 -6.37 -2.12 -15.56
N PRO A 60 -5.31 -2.74 -15.01
CA PRO A 60 -4.60 -2.20 -13.84
C PRO A 60 -4.12 -0.76 -14.04
N SER A 61 -3.53 -0.43 -15.20
CA SER A 61 -3.02 0.91 -15.49
C SER A 61 -4.13 1.97 -15.61
N SER A 62 -5.33 1.58 -16.04
CA SER A 62 -6.46 2.52 -16.22
C SER A 62 -6.89 3.18 -14.91
N TRP A 63 -6.65 2.57 -13.74
CA TRP A 63 -6.92 3.21 -12.45
C TRP A 63 -6.18 4.54 -12.27
N TYR A 64 -4.97 4.65 -12.83
CA TYR A 64 -4.14 5.87 -12.74
C TYR A 64 -4.55 6.96 -13.74
N MET A 65 -5.48 6.67 -14.66
CA MET A 65 -5.93 7.64 -15.66
C MET A 65 -7.17 8.43 -15.24
N ASN A 66 -7.73 8.12 -14.06
CA ASN A 66 -9.06 8.59 -13.64
C ASN A 66 -9.02 9.60 -12.48
N HIS A 67 -7.91 10.30 -12.26
CA HIS A 67 -7.74 11.20 -11.11
C HIS A 67 -8.82 12.31 -11.02
N LEU A 68 -9.19 12.95 -12.13
CA LEU A 68 -10.18 14.04 -12.12
C LEU A 68 -11.58 13.54 -11.75
N VAL A 69 -12.03 12.46 -12.38
CA VAL A 69 -13.35 11.88 -12.11
C VAL A 69 -13.43 11.27 -10.71
N ASN A 70 -12.32 10.68 -10.21
CA ASN A 70 -12.24 10.19 -8.83
C ASN A 70 -12.32 11.35 -7.83
N ALA A 71 -11.71 12.50 -8.12
CA ALA A 71 -11.81 13.69 -7.27
C ALA A 71 -13.24 14.27 -7.24
N GLU A 72 -13.92 14.33 -8.40
CA GLU A 72 -15.33 14.74 -8.46
C GLU A 72 -16.24 13.77 -7.68
N TYR A 73 -15.98 12.47 -7.79
CA TYR A 73 -16.70 11.46 -7.02
C TYR A 73 -16.45 11.61 -5.51
N ALA A 74 -15.20 11.85 -5.10
CA ALA A 74 -14.85 12.04 -3.69
C ALA A 74 -15.55 13.25 -3.05
N GLN A 75 -15.85 14.31 -3.82
CA GLN A 75 -16.65 15.44 -3.34
C GLN A 75 -18.09 15.08 -2.96
N LYS A 76 -18.59 13.92 -3.43
CA LYS A 76 -19.92 13.38 -3.11
C LYS A 76 -19.90 12.49 -1.85
N SER A 77 -18.77 12.46 -1.13
CA SER A 77 -18.62 11.68 0.11
C SER A 77 -19.71 12.03 1.11
N GLN A 78 -20.32 10.99 1.69
CA GLN A 78 -21.27 11.16 2.78
C GLN A 78 -20.54 11.54 4.07
N ASN A 79 -21.29 11.98 5.08
CA ASN A 79 -20.75 12.29 6.42
C ASN A 79 -19.58 13.29 6.39
N GLY A 80 -19.53 14.20 5.40
CA GLY A 80 -18.42 15.15 5.23
C GLY A 80 -17.05 14.50 5.03
N GLY A 81 -17.00 13.25 4.56
CA GLY A 81 -15.77 12.48 4.36
C GLY A 81 -15.24 11.77 5.60
N TYR A 82 -15.91 11.89 6.76
CA TYR A 82 -15.48 11.21 7.98
C TYR A 82 -15.81 9.72 7.98
N LEU A 83 -14.87 8.92 8.49
CA LEU A 83 -15.01 7.50 8.77
C LEU A 83 -15.25 7.28 10.27
N ASP A 84 -16.43 6.78 10.62
CA ASP A 84 -16.87 6.54 12.00
C ASP A 84 -16.70 5.09 12.48
N MET A 85 -16.47 4.18 11.53
CA MET A 85 -16.10 2.80 11.82
C MET A 85 -14.64 2.73 12.32
N PRO A 86 -14.27 1.68 13.08
CA PRO A 86 -12.87 1.40 13.37
C PRO A 86 -12.05 1.25 12.10
N VAL A 87 -10.84 1.83 12.09
CA VAL A 87 -9.88 1.77 10.97
C VAL A 87 -8.52 1.36 11.49
N LEU A 88 -7.89 0.37 10.86
CA LEU A 88 -6.47 0.05 11.05
C LEU A 88 -5.67 0.55 9.85
N PHE A 89 -4.61 1.30 10.12
CA PHE A 89 -3.58 1.60 9.14
C PHE A 89 -2.26 0.97 9.57
N LEU A 90 -1.76 0.05 8.73
CA LEU A 90 -0.42 -0.51 8.89
C LEU A 90 0.55 0.26 8.00
N ALA A 91 1.45 1.03 8.61
CA ALA A 91 2.50 1.74 7.91
C ALA A 91 3.71 0.82 7.67
N ALA A 92 4.29 0.85 6.48
CA ALA A 92 5.57 0.20 6.19
C ALA A 92 6.71 1.18 6.44
N GLN A 93 7.59 0.89 7.42
CA GLN A 93 8.70 1.78 7.81
C GLN A 93 9.60 2.18 6.62
N TYR A 94 9.77 1.28 5.65
CA TYR A 94 10.70 1.45 4.53
C TYR A 94 9.99 1.70 3.20
N ASP A 95 8.68 1.96 3.23
CA ASP A 95 7.93 2.29 2.01
C ASP A 95 8.04 3.79 1.68
N SER A 96 8.98 4.10 0.80
CA SER A 96 9.14 5.46 0.26
C SER A 96 8.00 5.93 -0.66
N VAL A 97 7.13 5.02 -1.14
CA VAL A 97 5.98 5.35 -2.00
C VAL A 97 4.81 5.85 -1.15
N CYS A 98 4.47 5.11 -0.09
CA CYS A 98 3.49 5.50 0.92
C CYS A 98 4.20 5.95 2.20
N GLU A 99 4.95 7.05 2.10
CA GLU A 99 5.79 7.54 3.20
C GLU A 99 4.94 8.26 4.27
N CYS A 100 4.23 7.48 5.08
CA CYS A 100 3.35 7.97 6.15
C CYS A 100 4.03 7.97 7.53
N THR A 101 5.30 7.54 7.62
CA THR A 101 6.04 7.42 8.88
C THR A 101 6.73 8.70 9.30
N HIS A 102 7.25 9.47 8.34
CA HIS A 102 8.03 10.70 8.60
C HIS A 102 7.42 11.95 7.97
N SER A 103 6.55 11.79 6.97
CA SER A 103 5.87 12.91 6.33
C SER A 103 4.49 13.22 6.91
N ARG A 104 3.89 14.29 6.36
CA ARG A 104 2.54 14.74 6.68
C ARG A 104 1.43 13.98 5.91
N LEU A 105 1.78 12.99 5.09
CA LEU A 105 0.81 12.26 4.27
C LEU A 105 -0.26 11.51 5.10
N ALA A 106 0.05 11.15 6.35
CA ALA A 106 -0.90 10.52 7.27
C ALA A 106 -1.90 11.49 7.93
N GLU A 107 -1.65 12.81 7.88
CA GLU A 107 -2.48 13.79 8.61
C GLU A 107 -3.96 13.80 8.20
N PRO A 108 -4.33 13.71 6.90
CA PRO A 108 -5.74 13.63 6.52
C PRO A 108 -6.40 12.39 7.12
N MET A 109 -5.73 11.24 7.12
CA MET A 109 -6.27 10.01 7.71
C MET A 109 -6.55 10.18 9.21
N ARG A 110 -5.61 10.76 9.97
CA ARG A 110 -5.79 11.08 11.40
C ARG A 110 -6.91 12.09 11.66
N THR A 111 -7.20 12.96 10.70
CA THR A 111 -8.28 13.96 10.77
C THR A 111 -9.65 13.33 10.51
N TYR A 112 -9.75 12.49 9.48
CA TYR A 112 -11.05 12.01 8.99
C TYR A 112 -11.46 10.64 9.55
N CYS A 113 -10.55 9.84 10.10
CA CYS A 113 -10.87 8.58 10.74
C CYS A 113 -11.03 8.77 12.26
N ARG A 114 -12.28 8.76 12.76
CA ARG A 114 -12.56 9.07 14.18
C ARG A 114 -12.11 7.97 15.14
N LYS A 115 -11.91 6.75 14.65
CA LYS A 115 -11.47 5.57 15.41
C LYS A 115 -10.29 4.89 14.71
N LEU A 116 -9.20 5.63 14.59
CA LEU A 116 -8.00 5.18 13.91
C LEU A 116 -7.05 4.47 14.86
N THR A 117 -6.61 3.27 14.47
CA THR A 117 -5.45 2.58 15.02
C THR A 117 -4.33 2.64 13.98
N GLU A 118 -3.13 3.06 14.39
CA GLU A 118 -1.93 3.04 13.56
C GLU A 118 -0.91 2.09 14.17
N GLU A 119 -0.31 1.25 13.34
CA GLU A 119 0.83 0.41 13.71
C GLU A 119 1.86 0.43 12.58
N THR A 120 3.14 0.38 12.92
CA THR A 120 4.22 0.41 11.93
C THR A 120 4.95 -0.93 11.90
N ILE A 121 5.06 -1.50 10.70
CA ILE A 121 5.76 -2.75 10.43
C ILE A 121 7.08 -2.43 9.73
N ARG A 122 8.18 -3.05 10.17
CA ARG A 122 9.53 -2.88 9.57
C ARG A 122 9.64 -3.65 8.26
N SER A 123 8.95 -3.14 7.25
CA SER A 123 8.78 -3.72 5.91
C SER A 123 8.85 -2.64 4.84
N GLY A 124 8.98 -3.06 3.58
CA GLY A 124 8.75 -2.21 2.41
C GLY A 124 7.29 -2.22 1.97
N HIS A 125 7.07 -1.84 0.71
CA HIS A 125 5.73 -1.72 0.13
C HIS A 125 4.89 -3.02 0.17
N TRP A 126 5.55 -4.17 0.05
CA TRP A 126 4.91 -5.49 -0.06
C TRP A 126 4.79 -6.19 1.31
N MET A 127 4.34 -5.47 2.34
CA MET A 127 4.43 -5.92 3.74
C MET A 127 3.78 -7.26 4.04
N ALA A 128 2.65 -7.58 3.39
CA ALA A 128 1.94 -8.83 3.62
C ALA A 128 2.73 -10.04 3.13
N GLN A 129 3.58 -9.84 2.13
CA GLN A 129 4.44 -10.87 1.56
C GLN A 129 5.81 -10.91 2.26
N GLU A 130 6.36 -9.74 2.61
CA GLU A 130 7.65 -9.62 3.28
C GLU A 130 7.60 -10.00 4.77
N ARG A 131 6.54 -9.57 5.48
CA ARG A 131 6.35 -9.74 6.94
C ARG A 131 4.97 -10.34 7.26
N PRO A 132 4.59 -11.49 6.68
CA PRO A 132 3.26 -12.06 6.83
C PRO A 132 2.88 -12.32 8.30
N VAL A 133 3.83 -12.79 9.12
CA VAL A 133 3.57 -13.09 10.54
C VAL A 133 3.27 -11.82 11.34
N GLU A 134 4.05 -10.76 11.13
CA GLU A 134 3.86 -9.48 11.83
C GLU A 134 2.56 -8.79 11.41
N VAL A 135 2.27 -8.78 10.09
CA VAL A 135 1.01 -8.26 9.55
C VAL A 135 -0.19 -9.03 10.09
N ASN A 136 -0.15 -10.36 10.09
CA ASN A 136 -1.24 -11.17 10.62
C ASN A 136 -1.42 -10.98 12.13
N ALA A 137 -0.33 -10.83 12.89
CA ALA A 137 -0.41 -10.56 14.32
C ALA A 137 -1.08 -9.20 14.61
N ALA A 138 -0.69 -8.15 13.88
CA ALA A 138 -1.29 -6.82 14.00
C ALA A 138 -2.79 -6.83 13.64
N LEU A 139 -3.15 -7.51 12.53
CA LEU A 139 -4.54 -7.69 12.11
C LEU A 139 -5.37 -8.41 13.17
N VAL A 140 -4.90 -9.57 13.67
CA VAL A 140 -5.65 -10.36 14.66
C VAL A 140 -5.79 -9.60 15.97
N LYS A 141 -4.73 -8.92 16.42
CA LYS A 141 -4.79 -8.08 17.61
C LYS A 141 -5.84 -6.99 17.46
N TRP A 142 -5.80 -6.23 16.36
CA TRP A 142 -6.77 -5.17 16.11
C TRP A 142 -8.21 -5.69 16.02
N LEU A 143 -8.40 -6.81 15.31
CA LEU A 143 -9.71 -7.47 15.21
C LEU A 143 -10.26 -7.86 16.60
N ALA A 144 -9.40 -8.39 17.46
CA ALA A 144 -9.76 -8.85 18.81
C ALA A 144 -9.97 -7.72 19.82
N THR A 145 -9.52 -6.49 19.55
CA THR A 145 -9.64 -5.36 20.51
C THR A 145 -10.56 -4.25 20.04
N GLU A 146 -10.59 -3.92 18.75
CA GLU A 146 -11.30 -2.74 18.22
C GLU A 146 -12.64 -3.08 17.54
N VAL A 147 -12.84 -4.33 17.11
CA VAL A 147 -14.08 -4.78 16.44
C VAL A 147 -14.70 -6.00 17.11
N THR A 148 -14.64 -6.04 18.44
CA THR A 148 -15.15 -7.14 19.30
C THR A 148 -16.64 -7.43 19.15
N GLY A 149 -17.42 -6.48 18.61
CA GLY A 149 -18.84 -6.68 18.30
C GLY A 149 -19.09 -7.54 17.07
N GLU A 150 -18.13 -7.61 16.15
CA GLU A 150 -18.27 -8.25 14.82
C GLU A 150 -17.33 -9.46 14.64
N TRP A 151 -16.24 -9.53 15.40
CA TRP A 151 -15.23 -10.57 15.30
C TRP A 151 -15.10 -11.39 16.60
N PRO A 152 -14.92 -12.74 16.54
CA PRO A 152 -14.72 -13.57 15.36
C PRO A 152 -16.01 -14.04 14.67
N ARG A 153 -17.18 -13.69 15.22
CA ARG A 153 -18.49 -13.96 14.61
C ARG A 153 -19.35 -12.71 14.74
N PRO A 154 -20.01 -12.28 13.65
CA PRO A 154 -20.97 -11.19 13.74
C PRO A 154 -22.14 -11.59 14.66
N ARG A 155 -22.77 -10.61 15.29
CA ARG A 155 -24.03 -10.81 16.01
C ARG A 155 -25.21 -11.06 15.08
#